data_AF-A0A7S3P3P5-F1
#
_entry.id   AF-A0A7S3P3P5-F1
#
_cell.length_a   1.000
_cell.length_b   1.000
_cell.length_c   1.000
_cell.angle_alpha   90.00
_cell.angle_beta   90.00
_cell.angle_gamma   90.00
#
_symmetry.space_group_name_H-M   'P 1'
#
loop_
_entity.id
_entity.type
_entity.pdbx_description
1 polymer ?
#
loop_
_entity_poly.entity_id
_entity_poly.type
_entity_poly.pdbx_seq_one_letter_code
_entity_poly.pdbx_strand_id
1 'polypeptide(L)'
;MSLRFFSGLNSPPLVVAAGAAIVVGLPALEFSTVSLAVLKGANVLAFLTNVAAVSVPGRLDGLQDQAMRSGDLNPSKPASSSTPLVNNQPPHQENIYSTIRTRTLLNPSGWAFAIWGPIYLGEATFVAAQFLSLPHGLDFILPQITAPFVAFNLMQSLWCASFRPSYSEGWNKWVSVAMLGGTAYSLSFIEAIAMTTSTPLVPWWYFLPLTVHFGWTTAATLVNLNGSVAMEPSTSDATIVAVGHASALTATALGLALAPSAPAYGLTVAWALAACADGMAKRLNERASQQNQSESLKTGAKVQRILCWAGSALCVGASIVPFLV
;
A
#
# COMPACT_ATOMS: atom_id res chain seq x y z
N MET A 1 -30.03 15.44 -5.07
CA MET A 1 -29.01 14.77 -5.92
C MET A 1 -29.01 13.29 -5.54
N SER A 2 -29.33 12.38 -6.47
CA SER A 2 -29.54 10.95 -6.16
C SER A 2 -28.23 10.25 -5.79
N LEU A 3 -28.26 9.34 -4.81
CA LEU A 3 -27.12 8.46 -4.44
C LEU A 3 -26.54 7.69 -5.64
N ARG A 4 -27.34 7.48 -6.71
CA ARG A 4 -26.88 6.87 -7.97
C ARG A 4 -25.90 7.73 -8.77
N PHE A 5 -25.95 9.05 -8.62
CA PHE A 5 -25.01 9.96 -9.27
C PHE A 5 -23.61 9.81 -8.66
N PHE A 6 -23.54 9.73 -7.33
CA PHE A 6 -22.28 9.52 -6.62
C PHE A 6 -21.70 8.11 -6.81
N SER A 7 -22.53 7.10 -7.06
CA SER A 7 -22.01 5.75 -7.40
C SER A 7 -21.34 5.69 -8.77
N GLY A 8 -21.77 6.51 -9.74
CA GLY A 8 -21.13 6.57 -11.07
C GLY A 8 -19.73 7.17 -11.04
N LEU A 9 -19.48 8.10 -10.11
CA LEU A 9 -18.17 8.75 -9.90
C LEU A 9 -17.10 7.81 -9.33
N ASN A 10 -17.48 6.61 -8.90
CA ASN A 10 -16.57 5.61 -8.34
C ASN A 10 -16.68 4.27 -9.11
N SER A 11 -16.77 4.35 -10.43
CA SER A 11 -16.66 3.17 -11.28
C SER A 11 -15.19 2.81 -11.52
N PRO A 12 -14.82 1.52 -11.56
CA PRO A 12 -13.44 1.10 -11.84
C PRO A 12 -12.84 1.71 -13.11
N PRO A 13 -13.55 1.81 -14.25
CA PRO A 13 -13.03 2.51 -15.43
C PRO A 13 -12.66 3.97 -15.16
N LEU A 14 -13.50 4.70 -14.41
CA LEU A 14 -13.27 6.10 -14.12
C LEU A 14 -12.08 6.29 -13.17
N VAL A 15 -11.95 5.43 -12.14
CA VAL A 15 -10.81 5.45 -11.22
C VAL A 15 -9.50 5.15 -11.96
N VAL A 16 -9.49 4.17 -12.85
CA VAL A 16 -8.31 3.86 -13.67
C VAL A 16 -7.99 4.99 -14.64
N ALA A 17 -8.99 5.56 -15.31
CA ALA A 17 -8.78 6.68 -16.22
C ALA A 17 -8.20 7.90 -15.48
N ALA A 18 -8.71 8.22 -14.29
CA ALA A 18 -8.18 9.29 -13.45
C ALA A 18 -6.74 9.01 -13.02
N GLY A 19 -6.45 7.80 -12.54
CA GLY A 19 -5.09 7.43 -12.14
C GLY A 19 -4.10 7.39 -13.30
N ALA A 20 -4.52 6.91 -14.47
CA ALA A 20 -3.72 6.93 -15.68
C ALA A 20 -3.41 8.36 -16.14
N ALA A 21 -4.40 9.26 -16.10
CA ALA A 21 -4.19 10.68 -16.42
C ALA A 21 -3.15 11.33 -15.48
N ILE A 22 -3.20 11.02 -14.19
CA ILE A 22 -2.22 11.50 -13.20
C ILE A 22 -0.81 11.00 -13.55
N VAL A 23 -0.64 9.69 -13.73
CA VAL A 23 0.68 9.07 -13.98
C VAL A 23 1.28 9.51 -15.32
N VAL A 24 0.46 9.58 -16.38
CA VAL A 24 0.93 9.98 -17.72
C VAL A 24 1.27 11.48 -17.77
N GLY A 25 0.50 12.31 -17.07
CA GLY A 25 0.76 13.75 -17.00
C GLY A 25 1.97 14.12 -16.16
N LEU A 26 2.30 13.32 -15.14
CA LEU A 26 3.32 13.66 -14.14
C LEU A 26 4.69 14.07 -14.72
N PRO A 27 5.31 13.34 -15.68
CA PRO A 27 6.61 13.72 -16.23
C PRO A 27 6.60 15.04 -17.02
N ALA A 28 5.44 15.51 -17.46
CA ALA A 28 5.29 16.74 -18.25
C ALA A 28 4.96 17.98 -17.40
N LEU A 29 4.77 17.81 -16.08
CA LEU A 29 4.45 18.92 -15.18
C LEU A 29 5.72 19.61 -14.68
N GLU A 30 5.98 20.80 -15.20
CA GLU A 30 7.00 21.71 -14.68
C GLU A 30 6.35 22.90 -13.96
N PHE A 31 6.77 23.15 -12.71
CA PHE A 31 6.22 24.23 -11.89
C PHE A 31 7.23 25.34 -11.59
N SER A 32 8.27 25.48 -12.41
CA SER A 32 9.33 26.48 -12.24
C SER A 32 8.84 27.94 -12.24
N THR A 33 7.68 28.21 -12.86
CA THR A 33 7.07 29.55 -12.97
C THR A 33 5.88 29.76 -12.04
N VAL A 34 5.47 28.75 -11.27
CA VAL A 34 4.31 28.81 -10.38
C VAL A 34 4.72 29.41 -9.04
N SER A 35 3.92 30.34 -8.51
CA SER A 35 4.22 30.97 -7.21
C SER A 35 4.26 29.95 -6.06
N LEU A 36 5.14 30.16 -5.09
CA LEU A 36 5.26 29.29 -3.91
C LEU A 36 3.94 29.14 -3.15
N ALA A 37 3.13 30.21 -3.06
CA ALA A 37 1.83 30.16 -2.39
C ALA A 37 0.89 29.14 -3.04
N VAL A 38 0.87 29.08 -4.38
CA VAL A 38 0.06 28.11 -5.14
C VAL A 38 0.57 26.70 -4.93
N LEU A 39 1.89 26.48 -4.94
CA LEU A 39 2.49 25.15 -4.70
C LEU A 39 2.18 24.63 -3.30
N LYS A 40 2.37 25.46 -2.27
CA LYS A 40 2.04 25.12 -0.88
C LYS A 40 0.54 24.81 -0.73
N GLY A 41 -0.32 25.62 -1.35
CA GLY A 41 -1.76 25.39 -1.38
C GLY A 41 -2.15 24.06 -2.05
N ALA A 42 -1.51 23.72 -3.17
CA ALA A 42 -1.74 22.45 -3.87
C ALA A 42 -1.33 21.25 -3.01
N ASN A 43 -0.17 21.31 -2.34
CA ASN A 43 0.28 20.26 -1.43
C ASN A 43 -0.69 20.06 -0.25
N VAL A 44 -1.13 21.14 0.39
CA VAL A 44 -2.13 21.08 1.48
C VAL A 44 -3.42 20.44 0.97
N LEU A 45 -3.94 20.90 -0.16
CA LEU A 45 -5.20 20.40 -0.70
C LEU A 45 -5.12 18.91 -1.06
N ALA A 46 -4.03 18.48 -1.69
CA ALA A 46 -3.81 17.08 -2.04
C ALA A 46 -3.69 16.21 -0.79
N PHE A 47 -2.92 16.64 0.21
CA PHE A 47 -2.78 15.92 1.48
C PHE A 47 -4.11 15.83 2.24
N LEU A 48 -4.86 16.94 2.34
CA LEU A 48 -6.18 16.93 2.98
C LEU A 48 -7.18 16.04 2.24
N THR A 49 -7.11 16.01 0.90
CA THR A 49 -7.94 15.10 0.08
C THR A 49 -7.60 13.64 0.40
N ASN A 50 -6.32 13.30 0.50
CA ASN A 50 -5.86 11.97 0.90
C ASN A 50 -6.33 11.62 2.31
N VAL A 51 -6.09 12.48 3.30
CA VAL A 51 -6.56 12.31 4.69
C VAL A 51 -8.07 12.09 4.72
N ALA A 52 -8.85 12.87 3.97
CA ALA A 52 -10.29 12.70 3.88
C ALA A 52 -10.67 11.35 3.25
N ALA A 53 -10.00 10.94 2.16
CA ALA A 53 -10.24 9.66 1.49
C ALA A 53 -9.98 8.45 2.41
N VAL A 54 -8.89 8.46 3.19
CA VAL A 54 -8.59 7.37 4.14
C VAL A 54 -9.41 7.44 5.43
N SER A 55 -9.82 8.64 5.86
CA SER A 55 -10.66 8.84 7.06
C SER A 55 -12.13 8.50 6.81
N VAL A 56 -12.52 8.39 5.55
CA VAL A 56 -13.84 7.89 5.12
C VAL A 56 -13.66 6.50 4.51
N PRO A 57 -13.28 5.48 5.30
CA PRO A 57 -13.14 4.12 4.77
C PRO A 57 -14.51 3.64 4.31
N GLY A 58 -14.65 3.34 3.01
CA GLY A 58 -15.57 2.34 2.45
C GLY A 58 -16.97 2.20 3.07
N ARG A 59 -17.60 3.28 3.55
CA ARG A 59 -18.87 3.23 4.26
C ARG A 59 -20.04 3.06 3.29
N LEU A 60 -20.04 1.98 2.52
CA LEU A 60 -21.22 1.43 1.85
C LEU A 60 -21.26 -0.10 1.82
N ASP A 61 -20.40 -0.81 2.55
CA ASP A 61 -20.74 -2.16 3.03
C ASP A 61 -20.44 -2.20 4.52
N GLY A 62 -21.46 -1.92 5.33
CA GLY A 62 -21.39 -2.01 6.79
C GLY A 62 -20.92 -3.37 7.31
N LEU A 63 -20.72 -4.34 6.42
CA LEU A 63 -20.34 -5.73 6.64
C LEU A 63 -18.86 -5.92 6.97
N GLN A 64 -17.93 -5.23 6.31
CA GLN A 64 -16.51 -5.37 6.64
C GLN A 64 -16.17 -4.62 7.94
N ASP A 65 -16.79 -3.45 8.14
CA ASP A 65 -16.74 -2.70 9.40
C ASP A 65 -17.45 -3.47 10.54
N GLN A 66 -18.62 -4.08 10.29
CA GLN A 66 -19.28 -4.96 11.26
C GLN A 66 -18.43 -6.19 11.57
N ALA A 67 -17.87 -6.89 10.58
CA ALA A 67 -17.01 -8.06 10.81
C ALA A 67 -15.73 -7.73 11.58
N MET A 68 -15.15 -6.54 11.35
CA MET A 68 -14.03 -6.03 12.14
C MET A 68 -14.43 -5.72 13.58
N ARG A 69 -15.59 -5.09 13.79
CA ARG A 69 -16.09 -4.71 15.14
C ARG A 69 -16.66 -5.87 15.94
N SER A 70 -17.27 -6.86 15.30
CA SER A 70 -17.79 -8.09 15.92
C SER A 70 -16.66 -9.06 16.31
N GLY A 71 -15.44 -8.81 15.83
CA GLY A 71 -14.30 -9.67 16.07
C GLY A 71 -14.35 -10.97 15.27
N ASP A 72 -15.16 -11.04 14.21
CA ASP A 72 -15.20 -12.20 13.30
C ASP A 72 -13.98 -12.26 12.38
N LEU A 73 -13.19 -11.17 12.34
CA LEU A 73 -11.86 -11.17 11.73
C LEU A 73 -10.74 -11.56 12.70
N ASN A 74 -11.06 -11.99 13.92
CA ASN A 74 -10.08 -12.40 14.92
C ASN A 74 -9.58 -13.84 14.64
N PRO A 75 -8.31 -14.06 14.25
CA PRO A 75 -7.77 -15.38 13.96
C PRO A 75 -7.66 -16.29 15.20
N SER A 76 -7.80 -15.73 16.40
CA SER A 76 -7.77 -16.50 17.66
C SER A 76 -9.15 -17.02 18.12
N LYS A 77 -10.24 -16.66 17.43
CA LYS A 77 -11.52 -17.33 17.61
C LYS A 77 -11.55 -18.56 16.68
N PRO A 78 -11.76 -19.79 17.19
CA PRO A 78 -12.19 -20.88 16.30
C PRO A 78 -13.45 -20.40 15.60
N ALA A 79 -13.65 -20.74 14.33
CA ALA A 79 -14.84 -20.41 13.54
C ALA A 79 -16.10 -20.83 14.31
N SER A 80 -16.57 -19.97 15.20
CA SER A 80 -17.62 -20.29 16.15
C SER A 80 -18.90 -20.02 15.41
N SER A 81 -19.49 -21.09 14.92
CA SER A 81 -20.81 -21.14 14.32
C SER A 81 -20.97 -20.31 13.05
N SER A 82 -21.39 -21.00 12.01
CA SER A 82 -22.25 -20.52 10.94
C SER A 82 -23.54 -19.87 11.49
N THR A 83 -23.42 -18.85 12.33
CA THR A 83 -24.54 -17.97 12.66
C THR A 83 -24.45 -16.82 11.67
N PRO A 84 -25.29 -16.82 10.61
CA PRO A 84 -25.18 -15.84 9.55
C PRO A 84 -25.35 -14.46 10.15
N LEU A 85 -24.32 -13.61 9.98
CA LEU A 85 -24.50 -12.19 10.19
C LEU A 85 -25.43 -11.72 9.08
N VAL A 86 -26.69 -11.50 9.45
CA VAL A 86 -27.76 -10.96 8.61
C VAL A 86 -28.33 -11.98 7.61
N ASN A 87 -29.50 -12.53 7.95
CA ASN A 87 -30.36 -13.41 7.13
C ASN A 87 -30.76 -12.88 5.72
N ASN A 88 -30.16 -11.79 5.24
CA ASN A 88 -30.53 -11.13 3.98
C ASN A 88 -29.34 -10.88 3.03
N GLN A 89 -28.15 -11.45 3.28
CA GLN A 89 -27.05 -11.33 2.32
C GLN A 89 -27.06 -12.46 1.27
N PRO A 90 -26.93 -12.15 -0.02
CA PRO A 90 -26.78 -13.17 -1.04
C PRO A 90 -25.47 -13.95 -0.83
N PRO A 91 -25.47 -15.28 -1.05
CA PRO A 91 -24.40 -16.23 -0.68
C PRO A 91 -23.01 -15.97 -1.31
N HIS A 92 -22.88 -14.96 -2.18
CA HIS A 92 -21.63 -14.66 -2.90
C HIS A 92 -20.66 -13.73 -2.14
N GLN A 93 -21.13 -12.88 -1.21
CA GLN A 93 -20.27 -11.84 -0.62
C GLN A 93 -19.38 -12.29 0.56
N GLU A 94 -19.85 -13.18 1.44
CA GLU A 94 -19.01 -13.77 2.50
C GLU A 94 -17.86 -14.63 1.92
N ASN A 95 -18.07 -15.16 0.72
CA ASN A 95 -17.18 -16.12 0.06
C ASN A 95 -15.92 -15.46 -0.54
N ILE A 96 -16.02 -14.20 -0.99
CA ILE A 96 -14.91 -13.52 -1.67
C ILE A 96 -13.77 -13.22 -0.68
N TYR A 97 -14.07 -12.61 0.47
CA TYR A 97 -13.04 -12.25 1.44
C TYR A 97 -12.39 -13.46 2.13
N SER A 98 -13.12 -14.55 2.30
CA SER A 98 -12.60 -15.82 2.83
C SER A 98 -11.73 -16.56 1.81
N THR A 99 -12.13 -16.58 0.54
CA THR A 99 -11.34 -17.20 -0.54
C THR A 99 -10.01 -16.48 -0.77
N ILE A 100 -9.99 -15.15 -0.72
CA ILE A 100 -8.75 -14.36 -0.84
C ILE A 100 -7.78 -14.67 0.30
N ARG A 101 -8.28 -14.66 1.55
CA ARG A 101 -7.45 -14.92 2.75
C ARG A 101 -6.84 -16.32 2.74
N THR A 102 -7.52 -17.29 2.17
CA THR A 102 -7.07 -18.69 2.17
C THR A 102 -6.11 -19.01 1.05
N ARG A 103 -6.13 -18.28 -0.08
CA ARG A 103 -5.27 -18.58 -1.24
C ARG A 103 -4.04 -17.69 -1.36
N THR A 104 -4.12 -16.41 -0.97
CA THR A 104 -2.96 -15.50 -1.08
C THR A 104 -1.78 -15.97 -0.23
N LEU A 105 -0.58 -15.81 -0.77
CA LEU A 105 0.67 -16.05 -0.06
C LEU A 105 1.22 -14.79 0.62
N LEU A 106 0.84 -13.62 0.13
CA LEU A 106 1.25 -12.35 0.73
C LEU A 106 0.04 -11.71 1.40
N ASN A 107 -0.07 -11.95 2.69
CA ASN A 107 -1.01 -11.24 3.54
C ASN A 107 -0.28 -10.92 4.87
N PRO A 108 0.04 -9.64 5.12
CA PRO A 108 0.80 -9.23 6.29
C PRO A 108 -0.03 -9.37 7.56
N SER A 109 0.64 -9.51 8.70
CA SER A 109 0.00 -9.39 10.00
C SER A 109 -0.57 -8.00 10.26
N GLY A 110 -1.65 -7.93 11.03
CA GLY A 110 -2.37 -6.67 11.31
C GLY A 110 -1.51 -5.55 11.90
N TRP A 111 -0.47 -5.88 12.66
CA TRP A 111 0.47 -4.88 13.22
C TRP A 111 1.22 -4.09 12.15
N ALA A 112 1.37 -4.64 10.94
CA ALA A 112 2.08 -3.97 9.85
C ALA A 112 1.46 -2.62 9.51
N PHE A 113 0.13 -2.54 9.60
CA PHE A 113 -0.64 -1.33 9.25
C PHE A 113 -0.49 -0.21 10.27
N ALA A 114 0.15 -0.44 11.43
CA ALA A 114 0.51 0.63 12.35
C ALA A 114 1.46 1.66 11.70
N ILE A 115 2.16 1.29 10.62
CA ILE A 115 3.04 2.17 9.85
C ILE A 115 2.34 3.40 9.26
N TRP A 116 1.01 3.33 9.05
CA TRP A 116 0.25 4.47 8.56
C TRP A 116 0.28 5.66 9.53
N GLY A 117 0.31 5.41 10.85
CA GLY A 117 0.38 6.48 11.85
C GLY A 117 1.61 7.38 11.66
N PRO A 118 2.84 6.81 11.71
CA PRO A 118 4.06 7.55 11.41
C PRO A 118 4.09 8.20 10.02
N ILE A 119 3.60 7.52 8.98
CA ILE A 119 3.52 8.09 7.62
C ILE A 119 2.68 9.38 7.62
N TYR A 120 1.41 9.31 8.02
CA TYR A 120 0.50 10.46 7.98
C TYR A 120 0.93 11.58 8.93
N LEU A 121 1.47 11.24 10.11
CA LEU A 121 1.99 12.24 11.04
C LEU A 121 3.21 12.98 10.45
N GLY A 122 4.11 12.24 9.82
CA GLY A 122 5.29 12.83 9.18
C GLY A 122 4.93 13.65 7.94
N GLU A 123 3.97 13.21 7.12
CA GLU A 123 3.46 13.98 5.99
C GLU A 123 2.73 15.24 6.43
N ALA A 124 1.92 15.18 7.49
CA ALA A 124 1.31 16.35 8.08
C ALA A 124 2.36 17.36 8.57
N THR A 125 3.43 16.85 9.19
CA THR A 125 4.57 17.67 9.62
C THR A 125 5.29 18.30 8.41
N PHE A 126 5.52 17.53 7.35
CA PHE A 126 6.11 18.01 6.10
C PHE A 126 5.27 19.14 5.48
N VAL A 127 3.95 18.98 5.39
CA VAL A 127 3.04 20.01 4.87
C VAL A 127 3.01 21.24 5.77
N ALA A 128 2.92 21.06 7.09
CA ALA A 128 2.93 22.17 8.04
C ALA A 128 4.24 22.96 7.97
N ALA A 129 5.38 22.28 7.84
CA ALA A 129 6.70 22.90 7.76
C ALA A 129 6.86 23.86 6.57
N GLN A 130 6.08 23.71 5.49
CA GLN A 130 6.08 24.64 4.37
C GLN A 130 5.59 26.05 4.74
N PHE A 131 4.84 26.19 5.85
CA PHE A 131 4.28 27.45 6.34
C PHE A 131 4.97 27.98 7.59
N LEU A 132 5.80 27.15 8.24
CA LEU A 132 6.60 27.57 9.37
C LEU A 132 7.84 28.30 8.88
N SER A 133 8.33 29.28 9.63
CA SER A 133 9.60 29.97 9.39
C SER A 133 10.82 29.07 9.71
N LEU A 134 10.73 27.79 9.38
CA LEU A 134 11.84 26.83 9.42
C LEU A 134 12.80 27.11 8.24
N PRO A 135 14.03 26.55 8.24
CA PRO A 135 15.04 26.90 7.25
C PRO A 135 14.50 26.87 5.81
N HIS A 136 14.72 27.96 5.08
CA HIS A 136 14.15 28.28 3.76
C HIS A 136 14.47 27.29 2.61
N GLY A 137 15.07 26.13 2.88
CA GLY A 137 15.43 25.17 1.84
C GLY A 137 14.24 24.48 1.18
N LEU A 138 13.11 24.32 1.89
CA LEU A 138 11.91 23.70 1.30
C LEU A 138 11.40 24.50 0.09
N ASP A 139 11.42 25.83 0.17
CA ASP A 139 10.97 26.69 -0.92
C ASP A 139 11.74 26.46 -2.23
N PHE A 140 13.02 26.06 -2.15
CA PHE A 140 13.86 25.77 -3.32
C PHE A 140 13.47 24.46 -4.02
N ILE A 141 13.02 23.45 -3.26
CA ILE A 141 12.69 22.13 -3.80
C ILE A 141 11.21 22.01 -4.17
N LEU A 142 10.33 22.83 -3.60
CA LEU A 142 8.89 22.75 -3.81
C LEU A 142 8.49 22.74 -5.30
N PRO A 143 9.06 23.57 -6.19
CA PRO A 143 8.76 23.49 -7.63
C PRO A 143 9.05 22.13 -8.27
N GLN A 144 9.98 21.35 -7.71
CA GLN A 144 10.40 20.06 -8.23
C GLN A 144 9.55 18.91 -7.67
N ILE A 145 9.15 19.00 -6.40
CA ILE A 145 8.46 17.91 -5.71
C ILE A 145 6.93 18.07 -5.66
N THR A 146 6.37 19.25 -5.94
CA THR A 146 4.92 19.48 -5.80
C THR A 146 4.10 18.61 -6.75
N ALA A 147 4.50 18.47 -8.02
CA ALA A 147 3.79 17.60 -8.97
C ALA A 147 3.74 16.14 -8.49
N PRO A 148 4.87 15.48 -8.17
CA PRO A 148 4.82 14.12 -7.65
C PRO A 148 4.16 14.00 -6.27
N PHE A 149 4.26 15.04 -5.41
CA PHE A 149 3.58 15.07 -4.11
C PHE A 149 2.05 15.04 -4.26
N VAL A 150 1.52 15.89 -5.15
CA VAL A 150 0.09 15.90 -5.47
C VAL A 150 -0.32 14.57 -6.10
N ALA A 151 0.46 14.06 -7.05
CA ALA A 151 0.17 12.82 -7.75
C ALA A 151 0.06 11.63 -6.78
N PHE A 152 1.01 11.43 -5.86
CA PHE A 152 0.93 10.28 -4.94
C PHE A 152 -0.28 10.39 -4.00
N ASN A 153 -0.60 11.59 -3.52
CA ASN A 153 -1.76 11.81 -2.66
C ASN A 153 -3.08 11.49 -3.37
N LEU A 154 -3.20 11.89 -4.64
CA LEU A 154 -4.38 11.58 -5.45
C LEU A 154 -4.45 10.09 -5.79
N MET A 155 -3.33 9.45 -6.16
CA MET A 155 -3.27 8.01 -6.41
C MET A 155 -3.65 7.20 -5.15
N GLN A 156 -3.18 7.60 -3.98
CA GLN A 156 -3.58 7.02 -2.70
C GLN A 156 -5.08 7.24 -2.42
N SER A 157 -5.60 8.43 -2.69
CA SER A 157 -7.04 8.71 -2.54
C SER A 157 -7.88 7.81 -3.43
N LEU A 158 -7.45 7.60 -4.68
CA LEU A 158 -8.08 6.68 -5.63
C LEU A 158 -7.93 5.21 -5.21
N TRP A 159 -6.83 4.82 -4.56
CA TRP A 159 -6.67 3.48 -4.00
C TRP A 159 -7.78 3.13 -3.00
N CYS A 160 -8.23 4.07 -2.16
CA CYS A 160 -9.32 3.83 -1.21
C CYS A 160 -10.63 3.39 -1.87
N ALA A 161 -10.86 3.75 -3.14
CA ALA A 161 -12.01 3.28 -3.91
C ALA A 161 -12.02 1.76 -4.09
N SER A 162 -10.84 1.13 -4.18
CA SER A 162 -10.66 -0.28 -4.50
C SER A 162 -11.11 -1.23 -3.38
N PHE A 163 -11.44 -0.73 -2.18
CA PHE A 163 -11.94 -1.54 -1.08
C PHE A 163 -13.40 -1.98 -1.23
N ARG A 164 -14.09 -1.51 -2.26
CA ARG A 164 -15.50 -1.88 -2.50
C ARG A 164 -15.59 -3.25 -3.20
N PRO A 165 -16.64 -4.05 -2.94
CA PRO A 165 -16.87 -5.35 -3.58
C PRO A 165 -16.88 -5.29 -5.11
N SER A 166 -17.34 -4.18 -5.72
CA SER A 166 -17.30 -3.99 -7.18
C SER A 166 -15.90 -4.08 -7.79
N TYR A 167 -14.86 -3.90 -6.97
CA TYR A 167 -13.47 -4.04 -7.38
C TYR A 167 -12.93 -5.46 -7.18
N SER A 168 -13.72 -6.40 -6.66
CA SER A 168 -13.24 -7.78 -6.45
C SER A 168 -13.43 -8.72 -7.64
N GLU A 169 -14.07 -8.26 -8.71
CA GLU A 169 -14.47 -9.09 -9.85
C GLU A 169 -13.76 -8.70 -11.16
N GLY A 170 -13.61 -9.68 -12.05
CA GLY A 170 -13.09 -9.47 -13.40
C GLY A 170 -11.71 -8.81 -13.40
N TRP A 171 -11.57 -7.73 -14.18
CA TRP A 171 -10.34 -6.93 -14.25
C TRP A 171 -10.24 -5.88 -13.14
N ASN A 172 -11.34 -5.55 -12.45
CA ASN A 172 -11.39 -4.47 -11.46
C ASN A 172 -10.49 -4.74 -10.25
N LYS A 173 -10.17 -6.03 -9.99
CA LYS A 173 -9.24 -6.46 -8.93
C LYS A 173 -7.83 -5.90 -9.08
N TRP A 174 -7.46 -5.46 -10.28
CA TRP A 174 -6.15 -4.88 -10.56
C TRP A 174 -6.06 -3.39 -10.24
N VAL A 175 -7.19 -2.71 -9.96
CA VAL A 175 -7.18 -1.27 -9.66
C VAL A 175 -6.38 -0.96 -8.41
N SER A 176 -6.48 -1.79 -7.36
CA SER A 176 -5.68 -1.60 -6.15
C SER A 176 -4.18 -1.61 -6.44
N VAL A 177 -3.73 -2.57 -7.25
CA VAL A 177 -2.33 -2.70 -7.70
C VAL A 177 -1.90 -1.46 -8.48
N ALA A 178 -2.74 -0.99 -9.41
CA ALA A 178 -2.44 0.18 -10.22
C ALA A 178 -2.34 1.47 -9.39
N MET A 179 -3.24 1.69 -8.44
CA MET A 179 -3.25 2.90 -7.63
C MET A 179 -2.09 2.93 -6.62
N LEU A 180 -1.78 1.80 -5.97
CA LEU A 180 -0.59 1.69 -5.10
C LEU A 180 0.71 1.81 -5.90
N GLY A 181 0.77 1.18 -7.08
CA GLY A 181 1.93 1.27 -7.96
C GLY A 181 2.16 2.69 -8.47
N GLY A 182 1.08 3.41 -8.81
CA GLY A 182 1.17 4.83 -9.17
C GLY A 182 1.55 5.75 -8.01
N THR A 183 1.16 5.40 -6.78
CA THR A 183 1.61 6.09 -5.55
C THR A 183 3.12 5.91 -5.38
N ALA A 184 3.61 4.67 -5.46
CA ALA A 184 5.04 4.36 -5.37
C ALA A 184 5.84 5.01 -6.53
N TYR A 185 5.31 4.98 -7.75
CA TYR A 185 5.92 5.64 -8.91
C TYR A 185 6.06 7.14 -8.69
N SER A 186 5.01 7.80 -8.22
CA SER A 186 5.05 9.24 -7.94
C SER A 186 6.05 9.58 -6.84
N LEU A 187 6.08 8.79 -5.75
CA LEU A 187 7.05 8.95 -4.67
C LEU A 187 8.50 8.71 -5.13
N SER A 188 8.73 7.86 -6.15
CA SER A 188 10.08 7.63 -6.68
C SER A 188 10.72 8.89 -7.29
N PHE A 189 9.93 9.82 -7.84
CA PHE A 189 10.45 11.12 -8.30
C PHE A 189 10.90 11.99 -7.14
N ILE A 190 10.13 12.01 -6.04
CA ILE A 190 10.52 12.75 -4.83
C ILE A 190 11.80 12.16 -4.26
N GLU A 191 11.90 10.84 -4.21
CA GLU A 191 13.09 10.15 -3.72
C GLU A 191 14.33 10.47 -4.59
N ALA A 192 14.18 10.47 -5.92
CA ALA A 192 15.27 10.86 -6.83
C ALA A 192 15.75 12.31 -6.60
N ILE A 193 14.82 13.23 -6.31
CA ILE A 193 15.15 14.61 -5.94
C ILE A 193 15.83 14.64 -4.56
N ALA A 194 15.33 13.90 -3.58
CA ALA A 194 15.91 13.82 -2.24
C ALA A 194 17.37 13.33 -2.29
N MET A 195 17.67 12.31 -3.09
CA MET A 195 19.02 11.75 -3.25
C MET A 195 20.01 12.72 -3.90
N THR A 196 19.53 13.64 -4.75
CA THR A 196 20.39 14.64 -5.43
C THR A 196 20.47 15.96 -4.66
N THR A 197 19.55 16.19 -3.73
CA THR A 197 19.50 17.38 -2.87
C THR A 197 20.57 17.27 -1.77
N SER A 198 21.74 17.82 -2.04
CA SER A 198 22.88 17.85 -1.10
C SER A 198 22.98 19.16 -0.29
N THR A 199 21.96 20.03 -0.36
CA THR A 199 22.01 21.32 0.32
C THR A 199 21.72 21.18 1.82
N PRO A 200 22.56 21.73 2.70
CA PRO A 200 22.31 21.74 4.15
C PRO A 200 21.05 22.54 4.53
N LEU A 201 20.49 23.31 3.59
CA LEU A 201 19.25 24.07 3.78
C LEU A 201 18.00 23.18 3.78
N VAL A 202 18.08 21.97 3.23
CA VAL A 202 17.00 20.97 3.22
C VAL A 202 17.43 19.79 4.09
N PRO A 203 17.08 19.78 5.37
CA PRO A 203 17.30 18.63 6.23
C PRO A 203 16.69 17.35 5.66
N TRP A 204 17.46 16.26 5.69
CA TRP A 204 17.06 14.93 5.21
C TRP A 204 15.77 14.41 5.86
N TRP A 205 15.48 14.82 7.09
CA TRP A 205 14.29 14.37 7.82
C TRP A 205 12.98 14.88 7.23
N TYR A 206 13.00 15.89 6.35
CA TYR A 206 11.81 16.30 5.59
C TYR A 206 11.33 15.21 4.63
N PHE A 207 12.26 14.46 4.04
CA PHE A 207 11.92 13.40 3.10
C PHE A 207 11.63 12.07 3.78
N LEU A 208 12.11 11.87 5.02
CA LEU A 208 11.94 10.63 5.77
C LEU A 208 10.52 10.02 5.69
N PRO A 209 9.42 10.76 5.98
CA PRO A 209 8.08 10.18 5.90
C PRO A 209 7.67 9.79 4.47
N LEU A 210 8.14 10.54 3.45
CA LEU A 210 7.87 10.24 2.05
C LEU A 210 8.66 9.00 1.58
N THR A 211 9.90 8.85 2.02
CA THR A 211 10.73 7.65 1.77
C THR A 211 10.14 6.41 2.45
N VAL A 212 9.64 6.54 3.68
CA VAL A 212 8.92 5.46 4.38
C VAL A 212 7.64 5.10 3.60
N HIS A 213 6.86 6.11 3.18
CA HIS A 213 5.66 5.88 2.39
C HIS A 213 5.98 5.18 1.05
N PHE A 214 7.10 5.53 0.42
CA PHE A 214 7.56 4.93 -0.83
C PHE A 214 7.87 3.44 -0.65
N GLY A 215 8.63 3.09 0.39
CA GLY A 215 8.93 1.69 0.72
C GLY A 215 7.66 0.89 0.99
N TRP A 216 6.72 1.48 1.75
CA TRP A 216 5.47 0.82 2.11
C TRP A 216 4.57 0.57 0.90
N THR A 217 4.33 1.57 0.07
CA THR A 217 3.48 1.45 -1.13
C THR A 217 4.09 0.55 -2.19
N THR A 218 5.43 0.49 -2.29
CA THR A 218 6.10 -0.51 -3.14
C THR A 218 5.78 -1.93 -2.69
N ALA A 219 5.96 -2.23 -1.40
CA ALA A 219 5.64 -3.56 -0.85
C ALA A 219 4.14 -3.86 -0.94
N ALA A 220 3.28 -2.89 -0.63
CA ALA A 220 1.82 -3.04 -0.71
C ALA A 220 1.35 -3.32 -2.14
N THR A 221 1.99 -2.74 -3.17
CA THR A 221 1.69 -3.03 -4.57
C THR A 221 1.90 -4.51 -4.89
N LEU A 222 3.03 -5.08 -4.43
CA LEU A 222 3.39 -6.48 -4.65
C LEU A 222 2.50 -7.45 -3.85
N VAL A 223 2.11 -7.06 -2.63
CA VAL A 223 1.10 -7.78 -1.84
C VAL A 223 -0.24 -7.81 -2.59
N ASN A 224 -0.70 -6.67 -3.09
CA ASN A 224 -1.96 -6.57 -3.83
C ASN A 224 -1.90 -7.34 -5.15
N LEU A 225 -0.76 -7.36 -5.85
CA LEU A 225 -0.57 -8.18 -7.06
C LEU A 225 -0.84 -9.65 -6.79
N ASN A 226 -0.26 -10.21 -5.72
CA ASN A 226 -0.54 -11.60 -5.34
C ASN A 226 -2.01 -11.81 -4.92
N GLY A 227 -2.60 -10.84 -4.20
CA GLY A 227 -4.01 -10.84 -3.85
C GLY A 227 -4.93 -10.90 -5.07
N SER A 228 -4.73 -10.02 -6.05
CA SER A 228 -5.51 -9.95 -7.30
C SER A 228 -5.40 -11.22 -8.14
N VAL A 229 -4.25 -11.90 -8.13
CA VAL A 229 -4.09 -13.23 -8.75
C VAL A 229 -4.87 -14.30 -7.97
N ALA A 230 -4.77 -14.30 -6.64
CA ALA A 230 -5.44 -15.27 -5.80
C ALA A 230 -6.98 -15.15 -5.79
N MET A 231 -7.49 -13.95 -6.13
CA MET A 231 -8.93 -13.66 -6.29
C MET A 231 -9.57 -14.37 -7.47
N GLU A 232 -8.79 -14.82 -8.46
CA GLU A 232 -9.31 -15.50 -9.64
C GLU A 232 -9.50 -17.01 -9.36
N PRO A 233 -10.75 -17.52 -9.32
CA PRO A 233 -11.00 -18.92 -8.97
C PRO A 233 -10.35 -19.90 -9.95
N SER A 234 -10.26 -19.51 -11.23
CA SER A 234 -9.66 -20.31 -12.29
C SER A 234 -8.13 -20.37 -12.26
N THR A 235 -7.48 -19.51 -11.47
CA THR A 235 -6.00 -19.48 -11.40
C THR A 235 -5.49 -20.69 -10.64
N SER A 236 -4.48 -21.35 -11.19
CA SER A 236 -3.84 -22.51 -10.55
C SER A 236 -3.05 -22.11 -9.31
N ASP A 237 -2.93 -23.03 -8.36
CA ASP A 237 -2.14 -22.82 -7.14
C ASP A 237 -0.66 -22.56 -7.46
N ALA A 238 -0.11 -23.23 -8.48
CA ALA A 238 1.27 -23.01 -8.93
C ALA A 238 1.50 -21.56 -9.37
N THR A 239 0.56 -20.94 -10.09
CA THR A 239 0.65 -19.53 -10.49
C THR A 239 0.59 -18.60 -9.27
N ILE A 240 -0.30 -18.86 -8.31
CA ILE A 240 -0.39 -18.07 -7.07
C ILE A 240 0.92 -18.15 -6.29
N VAL A 241 1.52 -19.34 -6.20
CA VAL A 241 2.81 -19.57 -5.55
C VAL A 241 3.92 -18.81 -6.26
N ALA A 242 4.02 -18.94 -7.58
CA ALA A 242 5.03 -18.26 -8.38
C ALA A 242 4.96 -16.74 -8.24
N VAL A 243 3.76 -16.16 -8.33
CA VAL A 243 3.56 -14.71 -8.16
C VAL A 243 3.90 -14.27 -6.73
N GLY A 244 3.57 -15.06 -5.70
CA GLY A 244 3.91 -14.75 -4.31
C GLY A 244 5.41 -14.74 -4.05
N HIS A 245 6.13 -15.75 -4.56
CA HIS A 245 7.59 -15.83 -4.45
C HIS A 245 8.27 -14.71 -5.23
N ALA A 246 7.85 -14.48 -6.48
CA ALA A 246 8.36 -13.39 -7.30
C ALA A 246 8.14 -12.04 -6.62
N SER A 247 6.97 -11.81 -6.01
CA SER A 247 6.66 -10.57 -5.29
C SER A 247 7.59 -10.36 -4.07
N ALA A 248 7.86 -11.40 -3.27
CA ALA A 248 8.81 -11.29 -2.15
C ALA A 248 10.25 -11.05 -2.60
N LEU A 249 10.68 -11.74 -3.67
CA LEU A 249 12.02 -11.58 -4.23
C LEU A 249 12.21 -10.18 -4.83
N THR A 250 11.22 -9.68 -5.58
CA THR A 250 11.23 -8.32 -6.13
C THR A 250 11.27 -7.27 -5.02
N ALA A 251 10.44 -7.41 -3.97
CA ALA A 251 10.48 -6.51 -2.82
C ALA A 251 11.88 -6.50 -2.17
N THR A 252 12.46 -7.68 -1.94
CA THR A 252 13.81 -7.81 -1.39
C THR A 252 14.86 -7.14 -2.27
N ALA A 253 14.82 -7.39 -3.59
CA ALA A 253 15.77 -6.81 -4.54
C ALA A 253 15.69 -5.28 -4.56
N LEU A 254 14.47 -4.71 -4.58
CA LEU A 254 14.27 -3.26 -4.52
C LEU A 254 14.74 -2.68 -3.19
N GLY A 255 14.42 -3.33 -2.07
CA GLY A 255 14.88 -2.94 -0.73
C GLY A 255 16.40 -2.91 -0.63
N LEU A 256 17.08 -3.92 -1.17
CA LEU A 256 18.54 -3.98 -1.22
C LEU A 256 19.16 -2.94 -2.16
N ALA A 257 18.54 -2.70 -3.32
CA ALA A 257 19.06 -1.75 -4.30
C ALA A 257 19.01 -0.30 -3.80
N LEU A 258 17.97 0.06 -3.05
CA LEU A 258 17.77 1.43 -2.56
C LEU A 258 18.25 1.65 -1.12
N ALA A 259 18.45 0.60 -0.31
CA ALA A 259 18.91 0.75 1.08
C ALA A 259 20.19 1.59 1.27
N PRO A 260 21.23 1.50 0.42
CA PRO A 260 22.46 2.29 0.61
C PRO A 260 22.24 3.81 0.51
N SER A 261 21.32 4.25 -0.34
CA SER A 261 21.01 5.68 -0.56
C SER A 261 19.76 6.13 0.20
N ALA A 262 18.87 5.20 0.55
CA ALA A 262 17.62 5.43 1.26
C ALA A 262 17.39 4.36 2.34
N PRO A 263 18.12 4.40 3.48
CA PRO A 263 17.99 3.41 4.54
C PRO A 263 16.56 3.21 5.03
N ALA A 264 15.79 4.29 5.15
CA ALA A 264 14.39 4.26 5.58
C ALA A 264 13.48 3.48 4.60
N TYR A 265 13.77 3.53 3.30
CA TYR A 265 13.06 2.74 2.30
C TYR A 265 13.30 1.24 2.55
N GLY A 266 14.57 0.84 2.67
CA GLY A 266 14.95 -0.55 2.93
C GLY A 266 14.39 -1.09 4.24
N LEU A 267 14.41 -0.29 5.32
CA LEU A 267 13.80 -0.65 6.61
C LEU A 267 12.28 -0.82 6.51
N THR A 268 11.62 0.01 5.68
CA THR A 268 10.18 -0.10 5.48
C THR A 268 9.80 -1.35 4.69
N VAL A 269 10.58 -1.68 3.64
CA VAL A 269 10.41 -2.95 2.92
C VAL A 269 10.67 -4.13 3.86
N ALA A 270 11.68 -4.05 4.72
CA ALA A 270 11.95 -5.06 5.73
C ALA A 270 10.77 -5.25 6.69
N TRP A 271 10.19 -4.16 7.20
CA TRP A 271 9.00 -4.16 8.04
C TRP A 271 7.83 -4.91 7.37
N ALA A 272 7.55 -4.60 6.10
CA ALA A 272 6.48 -5.24 5.33
C ALA A 272 6.74 -6.75 5.11
N LEU A 273 7.98 -7.13 4.79
CA LEU A 273 8.36 -8.53 4.61
C LEU A 273 8.30 -9.31 5.93
N ALA A 274 8.77 -8.75 7.04
CA ALA A 274 8.64 -9.35 8.37
C ALA A 274 7.17 -9.60 8.72
N ALA A 275 6.29 -8.64 8.44
CA ALA A 275 4.86 -8.79 8.62
C ALA A 275 4.24 -9.88 7.73
N CYS A 276 4.69 -10.02 6.49
CA CYS A 276 4.25 -11.10 5.60
C CYS A 276 4.70 -12.47 6.11
N ALA A 277 5.92 -12.58 6.65
CA ALA A 277 6.43 -13.80 7.26
C ALA A 277 5.63 -14.20 8.50
N ASP A 278 5.37 -13.26 9.42
CA ASP A 278 4.56 -13.48 10.61
C ASP A 278 3.11 -13.84 10.25
N GLY A 279 2.50 -13.12 9.32
CA GLY A 279 1.15 -13.40 8.83
C GLY A 279 1.05 -14.80 8.21
N MET A 280 2.07 -15.21 7.45
CA MET A 280 2.15 -16.56 6.88
C MET A 280 2.32 -17.64 7.95
N ALA A 281 3.13 -17.39 8.98
CA ALA A 281 3.31 -18.33 10.09
C ALA A 281 1.97 -18.63 10.80
N LYS A 282 1.17 -17.60 11.06
CA LYS A 282 -0.19 -17.75 11.65
C LYS A 282 -1.10 -18.60 10.77
N ARG A 283 -1.16 -18.30 9.47
CA ARG A 283 -1.97 -19.07 8.51
C ARG A 283 -1.51 -20.51 8.34
N LEU A 284 -0.21 -20.79 8.41
CA LEU A 284 0.29 -22.16 8.35
C LEU A 284 -0.19 -23.01 9.53
N ASN A 285 -0.25 -22.42 10.73
CA ASN A 285 -0.78 -23.09 11.92
C ASN A 285 -2.28 -23.37 11.78
N GLU A 286 -3.04 -22.40 11.26
CA GLU A 286 -4.47 -22.57 10.96
C GLU A 286 -4.69 -23.66 9.90
N ARG A 287 -3.91 -23.64 8.82
CA ARG A 287 -4.00 -24.61 7.71
C ARG A 287 -3.61 -26.03 8.11
N ALA A 288 -2.74 -26.20 9.11
CA ALA A 288 -2.40 -27.52 9.63
C ALA A 288 -3.63 -28.25 10.21
N SER A 289 -4.68 -27.51 10.61
CA SER A 289 -5.95 -28.07 11.06
C SER A 289 -6.95 -28.37 9.93
N GLN A 290 -6.67 -27.96 8.69
CA GLN A 290 -7.58 -28.10 7.54
C GLN A 290 -7.14 -29.24 6.61
N GLN A 291 -7.92 -30.32 6.55
CA GLN A 291 -7.59 -31.53 5.78
C GLN A 291 -7.62 -31.35 4.25
N ASN A 292 -8.34 -30.36 3.71
CA ASN A 292 -8.64 -30.26 2.28
C ASN A 292 -7.76 -29.27 1.48
N GLN A 293 -6.66 -28.77 2.03
CA GLN A 293 -5.81 -27.82 1.32
C GLN A 293 -4.77 -28.51 0.42
N SER A 294 -4.63 -28.00 -0.80
CA SER A 294 -3.61 -28.39 -1.78
C SER A 294 -2.20 -28.41 -1.19
N GLU A 295 -1.48 -29.52 -1.38
CA GLU A 295 -0.09 -29.69 -0.92
C GLU A 295 0.87 -28.66 -1.55
N SER A 296 0.57 -28.22 -2.78
CA SER A 296 1.35 -27.18 -3.46
C SER A 296 1.27 -25.83 -2.72
N LEU A 297 0.08 -25.43 -2.25
CA LEU A 297 -0.10 -24.21 -1.46
C LEU A 297 0.54 -24.31 -0.09
N LYS A 298 0.48 -25.48 0.57
CA LYS A 298 1.16 -25.69 1.86
C LYS A 298 2.67 -25.55 1.73
N THR A 299 3.24 -26.17 0.71
CA THR A 299 4.69 -26.11 0.42
C THR A 299 5.09 -24.69 0.02
N GLY A 300 4.35 -24.07 -0.90
CA GLY A 300 4.59 -22.70 -1.35
C GLY A 300 4.51 -21.69 -0.21
N ALA A 301 3.58 -21.85 0.73
CA ALA A 301 3.44 -21.03 1.94
C ALA A 301 4.66 -21.15 2.89
N LYS A 302 5.20 -22.36 3.09
CA LYS A 302 6.43 -22.54 3.88
C LYS A 302 7.61 -21.81 3.25
N VAL A 303 7.81 -21.96 1.94
CA VAL A 303 8.87 -21.27 1.20
C VAL A 303 8.65 -19.75 1.25
N GLN A 304 7.42 -19.28 1.05
CA GLN A 304 7.08 -17.85 1.11
C GLN A 304 7.49 -17.23 2.45
N ARG A 305 7.18 -17.91 3.57
CA ARG A 305 7.57 -17.44 4.90
C ARG A 305 9.09 -17.26 5.02
N ILE A 306 9.85 -18.24 4.54
CA ILE A 306 11.32 -18.21 4.55
C ILE A 306 11.82 -17.04 3.70
N LEU A 307 11.30 -16.89 2.47
CA LEU A 307 11.67 -15.80 1.56
C LEU A 307 11.41 -14.43 2.19
N CYS A 308 10.23 -14.22 2.78
CA CYS A 308 9.88 -12.96 3.43
C CYS A 308 10.78 -12.69 4.65
N TRP A 309 11.06 -13.69 5.48
CA TRP A 309 11.92 -13.50 6.66
C TRP A 309 13.37 -13.22 6.28
N ALA A 310 13.93 -13.98 5.32
CA ALA A 310 15.28 -13.76 4.81
C ALA A 310 15.40 -12.39 4.12
N GLY A 311 14.43 -12.04 3.28
CA GLY A 311 14.39 -10.73 2.62
C GLY A 311 14.33 -9.58 3.62
N SER A 312 13.52 -9.71 4.68
CA SER A 312 13.50 -8.73 5.78
C SER A 312 14.86 -8.57 6.44
N ALA A 313 15.54 -9.66 6.80
CA ALA A 313 16.84 -9.59 7.45
C ALA A 313 17.90 -8.95 6.54
N LEU A 314 17.90 -9.30 5.25
CA LEU A 314 18.79 -8.73 4.24
C LEU A 314 18.58 -7.22 4.08
N CYS A 315 17.32 -6.77 3.98
CA CYS A 315 17.00 -5.34 3.88
C CYS A 315 17.41 -4.56 5.14
N VAL A 316 17.22 -5.12 6.35
CA VAL A 316 17.72 -4.50 7.61
C VAL A 316 19.24 -4.36 7.56
N GLY A 317 19.95 -5.44 7.20
CA GLY A 317 21.41 -5.43 7.09
C GLY A 317 21.89 -4.33 6.14
N ALA A 318 21.35 -4.29 4.92
CA ALA A 318 21.71 -3.30 3.92
C ALA A 318 21.40 -1.86 4.35
N SER A 319 20.30 -1.63 5.07
CA SER A 319 19.93 -0.29 5.57
C SER A 319 20.80 0.19 6.73
N ILE A 320 21.47 -0.70 7.46
CA ILE A 320 22.34 -0.30 8.59
C ILE A 320 23.76 -0.01 8.12
N VAL A 321 24.22 -0.62 7.01
CA VAL A 321 25.59 -0.45 6.48
C VAL A 321 26.03 1.02 6.36
N PRO A 322 25.21 1.96 5.83
CA PRO A 322 25.62 3.37 5.72
C PRO A 322 25.93 4.08 7.05
N PHE A 323 25.56 3.49 8.20
CA PHE A 323 25.84 4.05 9.53
C PHE A 323 27.06 3.42 10.21
N LEU A 324 27.66 2.39 9.61
CA LEU A 324 28.80 1.66 10.17
C LEU A 324 30.14 2.05 9.51
N VAL A 325 30.10 2.78 8.39
CA VAL A 325 31.24 3.22 7.58
C VAL A 325 31.40 4.72 7.72
#